data_AF-U5CJ39-F1
#
_entry.id   AF-U5CJ39-F1
#
_cell.length_a   1.000
_cell.length_b   1.000
_cell.length_c   1.000
_cell.angle_alpha   90.00
_cell.angle_beta   90.00
_cell.angle_gamma   90.00
#
_symmetry.space_group_name_H-M   'P 1'
#
loop_
_entity.id
_entity.type
_entity.pdbx_description
1 polymer ?
#
loop_
_entity_poly.entity_id
_entity_poly.type
_entity_poly.pdbx_seq_one_letter_code
_entity_poly.pdbx_strand_id
1 'polypeptide(L)' 'MGDKYVFIRYFAIRDKNGEYIGTLEVTQDIAPIKAIEGEKRLMS' A
#
# COMPACT_ATOMS: atom_id res chain seq x y z
N MET A 1 -18.28 -8.37 9.74
CA MET A 1 -17.24 -8.04 8.72
C MET A 1 -17.40 -6.60 8.23
N GLY A 2 -17.77 -5.67 9.11
CA GLY A 2 -17.96 -4.25 8.75
C GLY A 2 -16.65 -3.46 8.82
N ASP A 3 -16.61 -2.40 8.01
CA ASP A 3 -15.75 -1.20 8.06
C ASP A 3 -14.25 -1.31 7.75
N LYS A 4 -13.79 -2.38 7.08
CA LYS A 4 -12.46 -2.32 6.44
C LYS A 4 -12.55 -1.61 5.10
N TYR A 5 -11.77 -0.56 4.92
CA TYR A 5 -11.62 0.07 3.60
C TYR A 5 -10.48 -0.65 2.87
N VAL A 6 -10.80 -1.77 2.23
CA VAL A 6 -9.81 -2.63 1.59
C VAL A 6 -9.31 -1.99 0.28
N PHE A 7 -8.00 -1.84 0.17
CA PHE A 7 -7.31 -1.36 -1.02
C PHE A 7 -6.37 -2.45 -1.53
N ILE A 8 -6.63 -2.93 -2.74
CA ILE A 8 -5.87 -3.99 -3.40
C ILE A 8 -5.08 -3.39 -4.56
N ARG A 9 -3.78 -3.67 -4.62
CA ARG A 9 -2.89 -3.25 -5.72
C ARG A 9 -2.06 -4.42 -6.23
N TYR A 10 -1.81 -4.41 -7.53
CA TYR A 10 -0.98 -5.38 -8.22
C TYR A 10 0.23 -4.68 -8.84
N PHE A 11 1.42 -5.19 -8.57
CA PHE A 11 2.67 -4.68 -9.12
C PHE A 11 3.34 -5.76 -9.94
N ALA A 12 3.70 -5.44 -11.19
CA ALA A 12 4.56 -6.31 -11.99
C ALA A 12 5.97 -6.28 -11.40
N ILE A 13 6.47 -7.43 -10.99
CA ILE A 13 7.85 -7.61 -10.53
C ILE A 13 8.69 -7.97 -11.74
N ARG A 14 9.80 -7.25 -11.90
CA ARG A 14 10.78 -7.46 -12.96
C ARG A 14 12.15 -7.73 -12.35
N ASP A 15 12.94 -8.54 -13.02
CA ASP A 15 14.34 -8.77 -12.63
C ASP A 15 15.26 -7.61 -13.02
N LYS A 16 16.57 -7.79 -12.83
CA LYS A 16 17.59 -6.77 -13.16
C LYS A 16 17.68 -6.46 -14.65
N ASN A 17 17.25 -7.38 -15.51
CA ASN A 17 17.25 -7.22 -16.96
C ASN A 17 15.91 -6.66 -17.47
N GLY A 18 14.94 -6.45 -16.57
CA GLY A 18 13.61 -5.96 -16.90
C GLY A 18 12.62 -7.06 -17.32
N GLU A 19 13.02 -8.34 -17.25
CA GLU A 19 12.14 -9.46 -17.56
C GLU A 19 11.07 -9.61 -16.48
N TYR A 20 9.82 -9.86 -16.91
CA TYR A 20 8.72 -10.07 -15.98
C TYR A 20 8.90 -11.41 -15.26
N ILE A 21 8.88 -11.38 -13.92
CA ILE A 21 9.05 -12.58 -13.10
C ILE A 21 7.84 -12.89 -12.21
N GLY A 22 6.83 -12.02 -12.20
CA GLY A 22 5.59 -12.27 -11.45
C GLY A 22 4.86 -11.01 -11.05
N THR A 23 3.78 -11.19 -10.30
CA THR A 23 2.96 -10.10 -9.78
C THR A 23 2.95 -10.15 -8.25
N LEU A 24 3.17 -9.00 -7.61
CA LEU A 24 2.98 -8.83 -6.17
C LEU A 24 1.60 -8.23 -5.91
N GLU A 25 0.74 -8.96 -5.21
CA GLU A 25 -0.50 -8.43 -4.66
C GLU A 25 -0.24 -7.79 -3.29
N VAL A 26 -0.79 -6.59 -3.09
CA VAL A 26 -0.78 -5.89 -1.81
C VAL A 26 -2.22 -5.59 -1.43
N THR A 27 -2.67 -6.18 -0.33
CA THR A 27 -4.01 -5.97 0.25
C THR A 27 -3.86 -5.25 1.58
N GLN A 28 -4.45 -4.06 1.71
CA GLN A 28 -4.33 -3.21 2.88
C GLN A 28 -5.70 -2.69 3.32
N ASP A 29 -5.92 -2.62 4.63
CA ASP A 29 -7.00 -1.80 5.18
C ASP A 29 -6.49 -0.36 5.34
N ILE A 30 -6.99 0.54 4.51
CA ILE A 30 -6.54 1.94 4.47
C ILE A 30 -7.48 2.88 5.24
N ALA A 31 -8.51 2.36 5.91
CA ALA A 31 -9.35 3.15 6.80
C ALA A 31 -8.54 4.00 7.81
N PRO A 32 -7.54 3.44 8.55
CA PRO A 32 -6.74 4.24 9.49
C PRO A 32 -5.86 5.28 8.80
N ILE A 33 -5.44 5.05 7.56
CA ILE A 33 -4.62 5.99 6.78
C ILE A 33 -5.48 7.19 6.36
N LYS A 34 -6.70 6.96 5.90
CA LYS A 34 -7.64 8.02 5.52
C LYS A 34 -8.08 8.89 6.71
N ALA A 35 -8.02 8.35 7.93
CA ALA A 35 -8.35 9.09 9.14
C ALA A 35 -7.22 10.03 9.62
N ILE A 36 -6.04 9.99 9.00
CA ILE A 36 -4.93 10.89 9.35
C ILE A 36 -5.24 12.30 8.83
N GLU A 37 -5.25 13.26 9.74
CA GLU A 37 -5.35 14.68 9.46
C GLU A 37 -4.15 15.43 10.06
N GLY A 38 -3.84 16.61 9.51
CA GLY A 38 -2.71 17.41 9.96
C GLY A 38 -1.34 16.79 9.63
N GLU A 39 -0.34 17.07 10.45
CA GLU A 39 1.03 16.56 10.29
C GLU A 39 1.64 16.17 11.63
N LYS A 40 2.46 15.11 11.65
CA LYS A 40 3.27 14.73 12.82
C LYS A 40 4.74 15.01 12.53
N ARG A 41 5.26 16.12 13.09
CA ARG A 41 6.69 16.47 13.04
C ARG A 41 7.39 15.94 14.29
N LEU A 42 8.64 15.51 14.16
CA LEU A 42 9.50 15.25 15.31
C LEU A 42 9.90 16.62 15.90
N MET A 43 9.79 16.79 17.22
CA MET A 43 10.31 18.00 17.88
C MET A 43 11.83 18.01 17.75
N SER A 44 12.41 19.16 17.39
CA SER A 44 13.86 19.38 17.36
C SER A 44 14.48 19.34 18.76
#